data_AF-A0A352KLP2-F1
#
_entry.id   AF-A0A352KLP2-F1
#
_cell.length_a   1.000
_cell.length_b   1.000
_cell.length_c   1.000
_cell.angle_alpha   90.00
_cell.angle_beta   90.00
_cell.angle_gamma   90.00
#
_symmetry.space_group_name_H-M   'P 1'
#
loop_
_entity.id
_entity.type
_entity.pdbx_description
1 polymer ?
#
loop_
_entity_poly.entity_id
_entity_poly.type
_entity_poly.pdbx_seq_one_letter_code
_entity_poly.pdbx_strand_id
1 'polypeptide(L)'
;MTIALRLTSPISHRIVSGDSLDTLTDIYRNDINMAVWQRHLSPALLSESLAVLAIEGFTGYRIVLPEAKLNDLQEMLPELADFPHLRSDIQLLAEMFCYLFEMGAVGLRLTPLTTAMCPKFHVDRVPCRLITSYCGTGTHWLPHHAVNRDKLGAASDGLSDAES
;
A
#
# COMPACT_ATOMS: atom_id res chain seq x y z
N MET A 1 -48.06 -0.29 6.74
CA MET A 1 -47.47 0.77 5.89
C MET A 1 -45.98 0.51 5.83
N THR A 2 -45.56 -0.31 4.87
CA THR A 2 -44.18 -0.82 4.77
C THR A 2 -43.37 0.19 3.95
N ILE A 3 -42.43 0.88 4.60
CA ILE A 3 -41.48 1.76 3.93
C ILE A 3 -40.51 0.85 3.18
N ALA A 4 -40.63 0.80 1.86
CA ALA A 4 -39.59 0.23 1.02
C ALA A 4 -38.33 1.09 1.19
N LEU A 5 -37.32 0.56 1.87
CA LEU A 5 -35.96 1.10 1.79
C LEU A 5 -35.59 1.08 0.30
N ARG A 6 -35.43 2.27 -0.29
CA ARG A 6 -34.82 2.40 -1.61
C ARG A 6 -33.45 1.75 -1.52
N LEU A 7 -33.24 0.70 -2.30
CA LEU A 7 -31.91 0.19 -2.60
C LEU A 7 -31.15 1.36 -3.21
N THR A 8 -30.28 1.99 -2.43
CA THR A 8 -29.31 2.95 -2.93
C THR A 8 -28.56 2.26 -4.06
N SER A 9 -28.44 2.93 -5.21
CA SER A 9 -27.66 2.44 -6.34
C SER A 9 -26.32 1.87 -5.85
N PRO A 10 -25.83 0.75 -6.42
CA PRO A 10 -24.57 0.16 -5.97
C PRO A 10 -23.50 1.25 -6.00
N ILE A 11 -22.83 1.45 -4.87
CA ILE A 11 -21.71 2.40 -4.78
C ILE A 11 -20.70 1.93 -5.82
N SER A 12 -20.57 2.70 -6.90
CA SER A 12 -19.53 2.46 -7.89
C SER A 12 -18.23 2.84 -7.22
N HIS A 13 -17.49 1.83 -6.74
CA HIS A 13 -16.16 2.05 -6.19
C HIS A 13 -15.22 2.37 -7.33
N ARG A 14 -14.81 3.64 -7.37
CA ARG A 14 -13.97 4.24 -8.38
C ARG A 14 -12.54 4.30 -7.89
N ILE A 15 -11.67 4.30 -8.89
CA ILE A 15 -10.24 4.45 -8.72
C ILE A 15 -9.87 5.77 -9.37
N VAL A 16 -9.04 6.53 -8.68
CA VAL A 16 -8.47 7.77 -9.20
C VAL A 16 -6.97 7.61 -9.32
N SER A 17 -6.42 8.15 -10.40
CA SER A 17 -5.00 8.16 -10.66
C SER A 17 -4.59 9.57 -11.09
N GLY A 18 -3.43 10.03 -10.63
CA GLY A 18 -2.91 11.35 -10.96
C GLY A 18 -1.43 11.48 -10.62
N ASP A 19 -0.76 12.44 -11.23
CA ASP A 19 0.69 12.65 -11.10
C ASP A 19 1.06 13.50 -9.87
N SER A 20 0.05 14.08 -9.21
CA SER A 20 0.21 14.99 -8.09
C SER A 20 -0.17 14.36 -6.75
N LEU A 21 0.45 14.86 -5.69
CA LEU A 21 0.30 14.35 -4.33
C LEU A 21 -1.13 14.43 -3.81
N ASP A 22 -1.87 15.48 -4.21
CA ASP A 22 -3.25 15.72 -3.79
C ASP A 22 -4.22 14.61 -4.23
N THR A 23 -3.84 13.81 -5.24
CA THR A 23 -4.58 12.59 -5.63
C THR A 23 -4.84 11.68 -4.43
N LEU A 24 -3.91 11.58 -3.47
CA LEU A 24 -4.10 10.73 -2.30
C LEU A 24 -5.27 11.18 -1.40
N THR A 25 -5.63 12.46 -1.44
CA THR A 25 -6.74 13.01 -0.64
C THR A 25 -8.12 12.56 -1.14
N ASP A 26 -8.24 12.14 -2.39
CA ASP A 26 -9.48 11.58 -2.91
C ASP A 26 -9.92 10.32 -2.15
N ILE A 27 -9.04 9.68 -1.38
CA ILE A 27 -9.37 8.50 -0.56
C ILE A 27 -10.46 8.78 0.49
N TYR A 28 -10.71 10.04 0.86
CA TYR A 28 -11.82 10.39 1.76
C TYR A 28 -13.19 10.36 1.09
N ARG A 29 -13.25 10.32 -0.24
CA ARG A 29 -14.52 10.30 -0.95
C ARG A 29 -15.15 8.92 -0.82
N ASN A 30 -16.42 8.87 -0.42
CA ASN A 30 -17.14 7.61 -0.21
C ASN A 30 -17.23 6.73 -1.48
N ASP A 31 -17.07 7.31 -2.67
CA ASP A 31 -17.06 6.58 -3.94
C ASP A 31 -15.66 6.09 -4.36
N ILE A 32 -14.59 6.43 -3.61
CA ILE A 32 -13.21 6.07 -3.93
C ILE A 32 -12.71 4.99 -2.97
N ASN A 33 -12.25 3.87 -3.51
CA ASN A 33 -11.63 2.79 -2.73
C ASN A 33 -10.11 2.67 -2.95
N MET A 34 -9.57 3.42 -3.93
CA MET A 34 -8.15 3.45 -4.23
C MET A 34 -7.79 4.77 -4.90
N ALA A 35 -6.78 5.44 -4.36
CA ALA A 35 -6.12 6.59 -4.95
C ALA A 35 -4.69 6.22 -5.34
N VAL A 36 -4.32 6.47 -6.60
CA VAL A 36 -3.03 6.08 -7.18
C VAL A 36 -2.24 7.33 -7.56
N TRP A 37 -1.27 7.67 -6.72
CA TRP A 37 -0.29 8.70 -7.08
C TRP A 37 0.78 8.10 -8.01
N GLN A 38 0.81 8.55 -9.27
CA GLN A 38 1.77 8.16 -10.30
C GLN A 38 3.10 8.90 -10.11
N ARG A 39 3.78 8.60 -9.01
CA ARG A 39 5.01 9.28 -8.62
C ARG A 39 6.22 8.87 -9.47
N HIS A 40 7.14 9.79 -9.65
CA HIS A 40 8.44 9.54 -10.28
C HIS A 40 9.51 9.29 -9.21
N LEU A 41 10.21 8.16 -9.29
CA LEU A 41 11.32 7.85 -8.38
C LEU A 41 12.64 8.41 -8.94
N SER A 42 13.42 9.08 -8.09
CA SER A 42 14.73 9.59 -8.52
C SER A 42 15.72 8.45 -8.80
N PRO A 43 16.71 8.64 -9.69
CA PRO A 43 17.74 7.64 -9.93
C PRO A 43 18.51 7.23 -8.66
N ALA A 44 18.73 8.18 -7.74
CA ALA A 44 19.40 7.91 -6.47
C ALA A 44 18.54 7.00 -5.57
N LEU A 45 17.23 7.28 -5.46
CA LEU A 45 16.29 6.45 -4.70
C LEU A 45 16.23 5.02 -5.27
N LEU A 46 16.17 4.88 -6.59
CA LEU A 46 16.18 3.58 -7.25
C LEU A 46 17.49 2.83 -6.99
N SER A 47 18.64 3.50 -7.10
CA SER A 47 19.96 2.91 -6.84
C SER A 47 20.07 2.40 -5.41
N GLU A 48 19.65 3.19 -4.43
CA GLU A 48 19.66 2.79 -3.02
C GLU A 48 18.70 1.64 -2.73
N SER A 49 17.52 1.65 -3.35
CA SER A 49 16.54 0.57 -3.21
C SER A 49 17.08 -0.77 -3.73
N LEU A 50 17.82 -0.75 -4.84
CA LEU A 50 18.51 -1.94 -5.37
C LEU A 50 19.67 -2.37 -4.48
N ALA A 51 20.44 -1.42 -3.94
CA ALA A 51 21.57 -1.71 -3.06
C ALA A 51 21.13 -2.35 -1.74
N VAL A 52 19.97 -1.96 -1.18
CA VAL A 52 19.39 -2.60 0.00
C VAL A 52 19.05 -4.07 -0.26
N LEU A 53 18.61 -4.44 -1.47
CA LEU A 53 18.36 -5.83 -1.82
C LEU A 53 19.65 -6.67 -1.90
N ALA A 54 20.81 -6.03 -2.04
CA ALA A 54 22.12 -6.69 -2.06
C ALA A 54 22.71 -6.88 -0.65
N ILE A 55 22.09 -6.33 0.40
CA ILE A 55 22.54 -6.54 1.78
C ILE A 55 22.30 -8.00 2.16
N GLU A 56 23.37 -8.70 2.51
CA GLU A 56 23.30 -10.09 2.94
C GLU A 56 22.46 -10.22 4.22
N GLY A 57 21.46 -11.11 4.20
CA GLY A 57 20.59 -11.35 5.35
C GLY A 57 19.50 -10.30 5.60
N PHE A 58 19.33 -9.30 4.72
CA PHE A 58 18.25 -8.33 4.89
C PHE A 58 16.87 -8.96 4.69
N THR A 59 16.07 -8.97 5.76
CA THR A 59 14.71 -9.55 5.76
C THR A 59 13.61 -8.48 5.76
N GLY A 60 13.98 -7.21 5.75
CA GLY A 60 13.06 -6.09 5.84
C GLY A 60 12.73 -5.69 7.29
N TYR A 61 11.71 -4.84 7.42
CA TYR A 61 11.22 -4.32 8.69
C TYR A 61 9.73 -4.55 8.85
N ARG A 62 9.32 -4.80 10.09
CA ARG A 62 7.92 -4.74 10.53
C ARG A 62 7.88 -4.11 11.90
N ILE A 63 7.58 -2.81 11.95
CA ILE A 63 7.63 -2.02 13.16
C ILE A 63 6.39 -1.13 13.28
N VAL A 64 6.09 -0.69 14.49
CA VAL A 64 5.21 0.45 14.72
C VAL A 64 6.10 1.67 14.90
N LEU A 65 5.87 2.68 14.08
CA LEU A 65 6.65 3.90 14.06
C LEU A 65 5.81 5.05 14.62
N PRO A 66 6.13 5.58 15.81
CA PRO A 66 5.50 6.78 16.33
C PRO A 66 5.75 7.97 15.40
N GLU A 67 4.75 8.83 15.24
CA GLU A 67 4.87 10.05 14.42
C GLU A 67 6.05 10.93 14.88
N ALA A 68 6.21 11.08 16.19
CA ALA A 68 7.32 11.81 16.81
C ALA A 68 8.72 11.27 16.48
N LYS A 69 8.81 10.04 15.94
CA LYS A 69 10.07 9.37 15.57
C LYS A 69 10.30 9.30 14.06
N LEU A 70 9.43 9.89 13.24
CA LEU A 70 9.57 9.90 11.79
C LEU A 70 10.85 10.61 11.32
N ASN A 71 11.30 11.64 12.04
CA ASN A 71 12.55 12.35 11.74
C ASN A 71 13.82 11.57 12.14
N ASP A 72 13.69 10.53 12.97
CA ASP A 72 14.80 9.75 13.54
C ASP A 72 14.85 8.31 13.00
N LEU A 73 14.47 8.11 11.73
CA LEU A 73 14.32 6.77 11.14
C LEU A 73 15.58 5.90 11.20
N GLN A 74 16.78 6.48 11.28
CA GLN A 74 18.02 5.71 11.31
C GLN A 74 18.18 4.87 12.58
N GLU A 75 17.63 5.31 13.72
CA GLU A 75 17.62 4.49 14.94
C GLU A 75 16.68 3.29 14.78
N MET A 76 15.56 3.49 14.07
CA MET A 76 14.52 2.48 13.88
C MET A 76 14.83 1.51 12.74
N LEU A 77 15.62 1.96 11.76
CA LEU A 77 15.98 1.26 10.52
C LEU A 77 17.51 1.29 10.29
N PRO A 78 18.32 0.68 11.18
CA PRO A 78 19.78 0.83 11.14
C PRO A 78 20.42 0.29 9.85
N GLU A 79 19.90 -0.79 9.26
CA GLU A 79 20.36 -1.29 7.96
C GLU A 79 20.08 -0.31 6.79
N LEU A 80 19.24 0.71 7.01
CA LEU A 80 18.99 1.78 6.04
C LEU A 80 19.80 3.07 6.31
N ALA A 81 20.70 3.07 7.31
CA ALA A 81 21.46 4.25 7.72
C ALA A 81 22.24 4.89 6.55
N ASP A 82 22.87 4.06 5.72
CA ASP A 82 23.70 4.47 4.58
C ASP A 82 22.88 4.80 3.31
N PHE A 83 21.55 4.77 3.39
CA PHE A 83 20.63 4.94 2.27
C PHE A 83 19.70 6.15 2.49
N PRO A 84 20.26 7.39 2.45
CA PRO A 84 19.52 8.60 2.82
C PRO A 84 18.32 8.91 1.92
N HIS A 85 18.36 8.61 0.62
CA HIS A 85 17.25 8.89 -0.29
C HIS A 85 16.07 7.94 -0.02
N LEU A 86 16.35 6.64 0.18
CA LEU A 86 15.33 5.65 0.55
C LEU A 86 14.72 5.96 1.91
N ARG A 87 15.55 6.27 2.90
CA ARG A 87 15.08 6.65 4.25
C ARG A 87 14.19 7.89 4.18
N SER A 88 14.61 8.94 3.47
CA SER A 88 13.83 10.18 3.32
C SER A 88 12.49 9.93 2.63
N ASP A 89 12.45 9.04 1.64
CA ASP A 89 11.21 8.69 0.95
C ASP A 89 10.26 7.89 1.86
N ILE A 90 10.77 6.93 2.63
CA ILE A 90 9.99 6.19 3.64
C ILE A 90 9.42 7.16 4.69
N GLN A 91 10.24 8.10 5.17
CA GLN A 91 9.82 9.13 6.10
C GLN A 91 8.67 9.96 5.52
N LEU A 92 8.85 10.51 4.31
CA LEU A 92 7.85 11.34 3.65
C LEU A 92 6.52 10.60 3.50
N LEU A 93 6.54 9.35 3.01
CA LEU A 93 5.32 8.55 2.83
C LEU A 93 4.62 8.25 4.17
N ALA A 94 5.40 7.95 5.21
CA ALA A 94 4.86 7.70 6.55
C ALA A 94 4.28 8.96 7.19
N GLU A 95 4.96 10.11 7.08
CA GLU A 95 4.47 11.42 7.51
C GLU A 95 3.17 11.80 6.82
N MET A 96 3.12 11.67 5.49
CA MET A 96 1.91 11.95 4.73
C MET A 96 0.74 11.05 5.16
N PHE A 97 1.00 9.77 5.41
CA PHE A 97 -0.04 8.84 5.84
C PHE A 97 -0.52 9.15 7.27
N CYS A 98 0.40 9.47 8.19
CA CYS A 98 0.05 9.94 9.53
C CYS A 98 -0.80 11.21 9.46
N TYR A 99 -0.41 12.19 8.63
CA TYR A 99 -1.13 13.45 8.46
C TYR A 99 -2.52 13.23 7.85
N LEU A 100 -2.63 12.40 6.81
CA LEU A 100 -3.90 12.09 6.15
C LEU A 100 -4.88 11.31 7.04
N PHE A 101 -4.43 10.64 8.09
CA PHE A 101 -5.33 9.90 8.97
C PHE A 101 -5.30 10.38 10.42
N GLU A 102 -4.65 11.52 10.68
CA GLU A 102 -4.47 12.11 12.01
C GLU A 102 -3.95 11.08 13.04
N MET A 103 -2.97 10.27 12.63
CA MET A 103 -2.45 9.16 13.43
C MET A 103 -1.15 9.53 14.15
N GLY A 104 -1.09 9.26 15.45
CA GLY A 104 0.14 9.41 16.24
C GLY A 104 1.18 8.29 16.04
N ALA A 105 0.87 7.26 15.25
CA ALA A 105 1.80 6.20 14.87
C ALA A 105 1.32 5.47 13.59
N VAL A 106 2.26 4.88 12.85
CA VAL A 106 1.98 4.07 11.66
C VAL A 106 2.65 2.70 11.76
N GLY A 107 1.95 1.66 11.30
CA GLY A 107 2.56 0.36 11.07
C GLY A 107 3.40 0.40 9.79
N LEU A 108 4.72 0.31 9.90
CA LEU A 108 5.62 0.25 8.75
C LEU A 108 5.99 -1.20 8.46
N ARG A 109 5.78 -1.62 7.20
CA ARG A 109 6.30 -2.86 6.66
C ARG A 109 7.12 -2.58 5.40
N LEU A 110 8.41 -2.84 5.48
CA LEU A 110 9.32 -2.87 4.33
C LEU A 110 9.76 -4.32 4.16
N THR A 111 9.58 -4.93 2.99
CA THR A 111 9.90 -6.35 2.82
C THR A 111 10.42 -6.60 1.41
N PRO A 112 11.62 -7.17 1.22
CA PRO A 112 12.02 -7.71 -0.06
C PRO A 112 11.13 -8.92 -0.41
N LEU A 113 10.56 -8.94 -1.60
CA LEU A 113 9.68 -10.03 -2.04
C LEU A 113 10.38 -10.89 -3.10
N THR A 114 10.53 -12.17 -2.81
CA THR A 114 10.98 -13.19 -3.78
C THR A 114 9.80 -13.91 -4.42
N THR A 115 8.64 -13.90 -3.77
CA THR A 115 7.38 -14.48 -4.24
C THR A 115 6.20 -13.58 -3.89
N ALA A 116 5.06 -13.78 -4.56
CA ALA A 116 3.84 -13.06 -4.24
C ALA A 116 3.36 -13.41 -2.81
N MET A 117 3.21 -12.40 -1.95
CA MET A 117 2.68 -12.60 -0.59
C MET A 117 1.25 -13.15 -0.59
N CYS A 118 0.47 -12.73 -1.57
CA CYS A 118 -0.91 -13.15 -1.77
C CYS A 118 -1.02 -13.68 -3.20
N PRO A 119 -0.91 -15.01 -3.39
CA PRO A 119 -0.97 -15.59 -4.72
C PRO A 119 -2.35 -15.42 -5.37
N LYS A 120 -3.39 -15.13 -4.57
CA LYS A 120 -4.76 -14.87 -5.03
C LYS A 120 -5.19 -13.43 -4.72
N PHE A 121 -6.11 -12.92 -5.54
CA PHE A 121 -6.80 -11.67 -5.25
C PHE A 121 -7.64 -11.79 -3.97
N HIS A 122 -7.58 -10.75 -3.14
CA HIS A 122 -8.36 -10.64 -1.91
C HIS A 122 -8.73 -9.18 -1.66
N VAL A 123 -9.66 -8.99 -0.72
CA VAL A 123 -9.99 -7.67 -0.17
C VAL A 123 -9.25 -7.50 1.14
N ASP A 124 -8.60 -6.36 1.32
CA ASP A 124 -8.01 -6.03 2.60
C ASP A 124 -9.08 -5.68 3.62
N ARG A 125 -8.92 -6.23 4.83
CA ARG A 125 -9.77 -5.91 5.98
C ARG A 125 -9.05 -4.93 6.92
N VAL A 126 -8.57 -3.84 6.35
CA VAL A 126 -7.98 -2.71 7.09
C VAL A 126 -8.66 -1.41 6.67
N PRO A 127 -8.73 -0.38 7.53
CA PRO A 127 -9.37 0.89 7.18
C PRO A 127 -8.73 1.57 5.97
N CYS A 128 -7.40 1.64 5.94
CA CYS A 128 -6.63 2.10 4.80
C CYS A 128 -5.20 1.57 4.91
N ARG A 129 -4.50 1.47 3.78
CA ARG A 129 -3.06 1.23 3.72
C ARG A 129 -2.44 1.98 2.55
N LEU A 130 -1.26 2.54 2.78
CA LEU A 130 -0.41 3.06 1.71
C LEU A 130 0.52 1.94 1.24
N ILE A 131 0.54 1.69 -0.07
CA ILE A 131 1.43 0.70 -0.70
C ILE A 131 2.31 1.41 -1.71
N THR A 132 3.60 1.14 -1.66
CA THR A 132 4.56 1.57 -2.68
C THR A 132 5.51 0.42 -3.00
N SER A 133 5.96 0.34 -4.25
CA SER A 133 6.97 -0.61 -4.69
C SER A 133 8.16 0.18 -5.22
N TYR A 134 9.32 0.03 -4.58
CA TYR A 134 10.53 0.76 -4.96
C TYR A 134 11.23 0.16 -6.18
N CYS A 135 11.23 -1.16 -6.30
CA CYS A 135 11.90 -1.90 -7.38
C CYS A 135 11.09 -3.13 -7.76
N GLY A 136 11.22 -3.54 -9.03
CA GLY A 136 10.57 -4.74 -9.55
C GLY A 136 9.07 -4.56 -9.83
N THR A 137 8.38 -5.68 -10.00
CA THR A 137 6.94 -5.69 -10.27
C THR A 137 6.15 -5.24 -9.05
N GLY A 138 5.19 -4.34 -9.27
CA GLY A 138 4.33 -3.80 -8.22
C GLY A 138 3.16 -4.70 -7.83
N THR A 139 2.18 -4.08 -7.16
CA THR A 139 0.93 -4.75 -6.75
C THR A 139 -0.09 -4.74 -7.88
N HIS A 140 -0.60 -5.92 -8.25
CA HIS A 140 -1.78 -6.02 -9.12
C HIS A 140 -3.07 -5.80 -8.32
N TRP A 141 -4.04 -5.18 -8.97
CA TRP A 141 -5.39 -4.99 -8.44
C TRP A 141 -6.42 -5.13 -9.57
N LEU A 142 -7.68 -5.39 -9.21
CA LEU A 142 -8.78 -5.51 -10.18
C LEU A 142 -9.79 -4.39 -10.00
N PRO A 143 -10.24 -3.71 -11.08
CA PRO A 143 -11.32 -2.74 -10.98
C PRO A 143 -12.59 -3.44 -10.55
N HIS A 144 -13.49 -2.72 -9.87
CA HIS A 144 -14.69 -3.30 -9.27
C HIS A 144 -15.53 -4.15 -10.24
N HIS A 145 -15.61 -3.75 -11.52
CA HIS A 145 -16.37 -4.46 -12.55
C HIS A 145 -15.71 -5.77 -13.02
N ALA A 146 -14.41 -5.95 -12.80
CA ALA A 146 -13.66 -7.15 -13.16
C ALA A 146 -13.54 -8.14 -11.99
N VAL A 147 -14.05 -7.80 -10.80
CA VAL A 147 -13.98 -8.65 -9.62
C VAL A 147 -15.08 -9.71 -9.67
N ASN A 148 -14.68 -10.98 -9.76
CA ASN A 148 -15.55 -12.08 -9.43
C ASN A 148 -15.49 -12.36 -7.91
N ARG A 149 -16.52 -11.95 -7.18
CA ARG A 149 -16.55 -12.04 -5.70
C ARG A 149 -16.64 -13.47 -5.18
N ASP A 150 -17.15 -14.38 -5.98
CA ASP A 150 -17.31 -15.78 -5.60
C ASP A 150 -15.97 -16.53 -5.59
N LYS A 151 -14.90 -15.92 -6.13
CA LYS A 151 -13.57 -16.52 -6.27
C LYS A 151 -12.47 -15.81 -5.46
N LEU A 152 -12.84 -14.91 -4.54
CA LEU A 152 -11.86 -14.11 -3.77
C LEU A 152 -11.30 -14.87 -2.56
N GLY A 153 -9.98 -14.85 -2.38
CA GLY A 153 -9.31 -15.37 -1.19
C GLY A 153 -9.70 -16.82 -0.86
N ALA A 154 -10.00 -17.08 0.42
CA ALA A 154 -10.39 -18.41 0.91
C ALA A 154 -11.78 -18.87 0.46
N ALA A 155 -12.60 -17.99 -0.13
CA ALA A 155 -13.92 -18.33 -0.66
C ALA A 155 -13.86 -19.12 -1.99
N SER A 156 -12.66 -19.32 -2.54
CA SER A 156 -12.41 -20.20 -3.69
C SER A 156 -12.46 -21.70 -3.35
N ASP A 157 -12.94 -22.09 -2.15
CA ASP A 157 -12.90 -23.46 -1.62
C ASP A 157 -11.52 -24.16 -1.73
N GLY A 158 -10.44 -23.36 -1.77
CA GLY A 158 -9.08 -23.86 -1.91
C GLY A 158 -8.64 -24.16 -3.35
N LEU A 159 -9.51 -24.03 -4.36
CA LEU A 159 -9.19 -24.29 -5.77
C LEU A 159 -8.15 -23.30 -6.30
N SER A 160 -7.15 -23.75 -7.05
CA SER A 160 -6.17 -22.85 -7.68
C SER A 160 -6.85 -21.91 -8.69
N ASP A 161 -6.20 -20.83 -9.10
CA ASP A 161 -6.78 -19.90 -10.10
C ASP A 161 -7.09 -20.60 -11.45
N ALA A 162 -6.41 -21.71 -11.75
CA ALA A 162 -6.68 -22.56 -12.91
C ALA A 162 -7.87 -23.52 -12.70
N GLU A 163 -8.22 -23.81 -11.46
CA GLU A 163 -9.23 -24.80 -11.05
C GLU A 163 -10.48 -24.14 -10.44
N SER A 164 -10.44 -22.82 -10.20
CA SER A 164 -11.53 -22.02 -9.65
C SER A 164 -12.49 -21.51 -10.71
#